data_AF-A0A6L7KNN3-F1
#
_entry.id   AF-A0A6L7KNN3-F1
#
_cell.length_a   1.000
_cell.length_b   1.000
_cell.length_c   1.000
_cell.angle_alpha   90.00
_cell.angle_beta   90.00
_cell.angle_gamma   90.00
#
_symmetry.space_group_name_H-M   'P 1'
#
loop_
_entity.id
_entity.type
_entity.pdbx_description
1 polymer ?
#
loop_
_entity_poly.entity_id
_entity_poly.type
_entity_poly.pdbx_seq_one_letter_code
_entity_poly.pdbx_strand_id
1 'polypeptide(L)'
;MPMTDLNDRIVRYGELKPCKTAFIDAHTPGSDQKENFTIIGGGVSESPDQHVHINLPHGFNIGAAGQPPKCRNSLHVHRTAEVFFVLSSRWRFFWGRWGTAGEVVLD
;
A
#
# COMPACT_ATOMS: atom_id res chain seq x y z
N MET A 1 -6.32 30.26 14.17
CA MET A 1 -6.19 28.91 13.59
C MET A 1 -7.43 28.14 14.01
N PRO A 2 -8.25 27.60 13.10
CA PRO A 2 -9.34 26.73 13.51
C PRO A 2 -8.77 25.54 14.29
N MET A 3 -9.45 25.16 15.37
CA MET A 3 -9.05 24.04 16.20
C MET A 3 -9.15 22.77 15.35
N THR A 4 -8.04 22.04 15.21
CA THR A 4 -8.01 20.78 14.47
C THR A 4 -8.67 19.71 15.33
N ASP A 5 -9.73 19.06 14.84
CA ASP A 5 -10.26 17.88 15.49
C ASP A 5 -9.26 16.73 15.32
N LEU A 6 -8.95 16.04 16.42
CA LEU A 6 -8.08 14.86 16.39
C LEU A 6 -8.65 13.74 15.52
N ASN A 7 -9.98 13.66 15.40
CA ASN A 7 -10.63 12.68 14.53
C ASN A 7 -10.24 12.86 13.06
N ASP A 8 -9.96 14.10 12.61
CA ASP A 8 -9.49 14.37 11.24
C ASP A 8 -8.02 13.94 11.00
N ARG A 9 -7.34 13.47 12.07
CA ARG A 9 -5.92 13.08 12.07
C ARG A 9 -5.68 11.61 12.39
N ILE A 10 -6.74 10.84 12.57
CA ILE A 10 -6.69 9.43 12.95
C ILE A 10 -7.37 8.59 11.87
N VAL A 11 -6.75 7.47 11.51
CA VAL A 11 -7.36 6.44 10.67
C VAL A 11 -7.40 5.15 11.47
N ARG A 12 -8.57 4.57 11.69
CA ARG A 12 -8.72 3.31 12.41
C ARG A 12 -8.71 2.14 11.44
N TYR A 13 -8.20 0.99 11.88
CA TYR A 13 -8.13 -0.21 11.05
C TYR A 13 -9.50 -0.62 10.47
N GLY A 14 -10.57 -0.55 11.27
CA GLY A 14 -11.93 -0.87 10.83
C GLY A 14 -12.57 0.14 9.86
N GLU A 15 -11.92 1.28 9.64
CA GLU A 15 -12.40 2.34 8.73
C GLU A 15 -11.64 2.34 7.40
N LEU A 16 -10.65 1.46 7.25
CA LEU A 16 -9.84 1.35 6.05
C LEU A 16 -10.69 0.97 4.84
N LYS A 17 -10.62 1.79 3.79
CA LYS A 17 -11.27 1.54 2.50
C LYS A 17 -10.25 1.10 1.46
N PRO A 18 -10.32 -0.16 0.97
CA PRO A 18 -9.40 -0.64 -0.04
C PRO A 18 -9.79 -0.12 -1.43
N CYS A 19 -8.79 0.11 -2.25
CA CYS A 19 -8.92 0.13 -3.71
C CYS A 19 -8.40 -1.20 -4.26
N LYS A 20 -9.26 -1.94 -4.97
CA LYS A 20 -8.92 -3.24 -5.58
C LYS A 20 -8.35 -3.10 -6.99
N THR A 21 -8.43 -1.90 -7.56
CA THR A 21 -8.01 -1.55 -8.92
C THR A 21 -6.88 -0.51 -8.92
N ALA A 22 -6.17 -0.37 -7.79
CA ALA A 22 -5.15 0.66 -7.58
C ALA A 22 -4.00 0.61 -8.60
N PHE A 23 -3.74 -0.58 -9.16
CA PHE A 23 -2.66 -0.82 -10.12
C PHE A 23 -3.19 -1.56 -11.34
N ILE A 24 -2.54 -1.35 -12.48
CA ILE A 24 -2.90 -2.02 -13.74
C ILE A 24 -2.84 -3.55 -13.62
N ASP A 25 -1.91 -4.07 -12.83
CA ASP A 25 -1.73 -5.52 -12.67
C ASP A 25 -2.86 -6.20 -11.88
N ALA A 26 -3.72 -5.43 -11.18
CA ALA A 26 -4.94 -5.93 -10.57
C ALA A 26 -5.96 -6.49 -11.59
N HIS A 27 -5.73 -6.28 -12.89
CA HIS A 27 -6.54 -6.90 -13.95
C HIS A 27 -5.99 -8.27 -14.39
N THR A 28 -4.94 -8.79 -13.74
CA THR A 28 -4.34 -10.10 -14.05
C THR A 28 -4.76 -11.15 -13.00
N PRO A 29 -5.07 -12.39 -13.38
CA PRO A 29 -5.43 -13.45 -12.42
C PRO A 29 -4.40 -13.62 -11.30
N GLY A 30 -4.89 -13.67 -10.05
CA GLY A 30 -4.09 -13.73 -8.83
C GLY A 30 -3.79 -12.35 -8.25
N SER A 31 -3.48 -11.36 -9.09
CA SER A 31 -3.27 -9.97 -8.67
C SER A 31 -4.56 -9.18 -8.48
N ASP A 32 -5.66 -9.67 -9.06
CA ASP A 32 -7.03 -9.17 -8.86
C ASP A 32 -7.54 -9.31 -7.42
N GLN A 33 -6.84 -10.08 -6.59
CA GLN A 33 -7.15 -10.25 -5.17
C GLN A 33 -6.37 -9.28 -4.26
N LYS A 34 -5.60 -8.35 -4.83
CA LYS A 34 -4.86 -7.34 -4.07
C LYS A 34 -5.79 -6.25 -3.57
N GLU A 35 -5.52 -5.81 -2.35
CA GLU A 35 -6.12 -4.63 -1.77
C GLU A 35 -5.03 -3.60 -1.50
N ASN A 36 -5.27 -2.34 -1.87
CA ASN A 36 -4.39 -1.24 -1.55
C ASN A 36 -5.13 -0.16 -0.79
N PHE A 37 -4.50 0.36 0.26
CA PHE A 37 -5.06 1.35 1.15
C PHE A 37 -4.19 2.58 1.14
N THR A 38 -4.82 3.74 0.96
CA THR A 38 -4.13 5.03 0.89
C THR A 38 -4.42 5.81 2.16
N ILE A 39 -3.52 5.73 3.16
CA ILE A 39 -3.77 6.20 4.53
C ILE A 39 -3.40 7.68 4.66
N ILE A 40 -2.17 8.06 4.31
CA ILE A 40 -1.71 9.46 4.27
C ILE A 40 -1.19 9.75 2.87
N GLY A 41 -1.77 10.76 2.21
CA GLY A 41 -1.41 11.20 0.85
C GLY A 41 -1.77 10.16 -0.22
N GLY A 42 -1.90 10.59 -1.49
CA GLY A 42 -2.40 9.77 -2.60
C GLY A 42 -1.51 8.60 -3.03
N GLY A 43 -0.26 8.51 -2.56
CA GLY A 43 0.66 7.46 -3.03
C GLY A 43 0.85 7.49 -4.55
N VAL A 44 0.78 6.31 -5.19
CA VAL A 44 1.05 6.10 -6.64
C VAL A 44 -0.15 5.55 -7.42
N SER A 45 -1.33 5.46 -6.81
CA SER A 45 -2.53 4.96 -7.50
C SER A 45 -3.16 6.06 -8.36
N GLU A 46 -3.53 5.71 -9.59
CA GLU A 46 -4.27 6.57 -10.52
C GLU A 46 -5.74 6.16 -10.64
N SER A 47 -6.18 5.16 -9.85
CA SER A 47 -7.55 4.66 -9.90
C SER A 47 -8.55 5.74 -9.44
N PRO A 48 -9.65 5.96 -10.18
CA PRO A 48 -10.72 6.86 -9.75
C PRO A 48 -11.44 6.35 -8.49
N ASP A 49 -11.34 5.05 -8.20
CA ASP A 49 -11.93 4.42 -7.02
C ASP A 49 -11.07 4.60 -5.75
N GLN A 50 -9.95 5.32 -5.85
CA GLN A 50 -9.04 5.52 -4.73
C GLN A 50 -9.68 6.38 -3.63
N HIS A 51 -9.53 5.92 -2.38
CA HIS A 51 -9.87 6.70 -1.20
C HIS A 51 -8.61 7.07 -0.40
N VAL A 52 -8.31 8.38 -0.32
CA VAL A 52 -7.24 8.93 0.53
C VAL A 52 -7.83 9.32 1.88
N HIS A 53 -7.43 8.62 2.95
CA HIS A 53 -8.03 8.84 4.28
C HIS A 53 -7.59 10.18 4.89
N ILE A 54 -6.31 10.53 4.78
CA ILE A 54 -5.77 11.83 5.18
C ILE A 54 -5.06 12.46 3.99
N ASN A 55 -5.65 13.51 3.41
CA ASN A 55 -5.12 14.20 2.23
C ASN A 55 -4.29 15.45 2.56
N LEU A 56 -4.05 15.75 3.84
CA LEU A 56 -3.17 16.85 4.21
C LEU A 56 -1.73 16.54 3.71
N PRO A 57 -1.01 17.51 3.11
CA PRO A 57 0.39 17.34 2.74
C PRO A 57 1.27 17.16 3.99
N HIS A 58 1.98 16.03 4.07
CA HIS A 58 2.93 15.73 5.15
C HIS A 58 4.37 15.54 4.67
N GLY A 59 4.63 15.60 3.36
CA GLY A 59 5.95 15.33 2.79
C GLY A 59 6.33 13.84 2.69
N PHE A 60 5.42 12.95 3.09
CA PHE A 60 5.52 11.50 2.93
C PHE A 60 4.13 10.91 2.65
N ASN A 61 4.11 9.66 2.17
CA ASN A 61 2.88 8.88 2.04
C ASN A 61 2.93 7.69 3.00
N ILE A 62 1.77 7.28 3.51
CA ILE A 62 1.59 5.99 4.18
C ILE A 62 0.48 5.25 3.45
N GLY A 63 0.78 4.04 3.01
CA GLY A 63 -0.20 3.10 2.48
C GLY A 63 -0.10 1.76 3.17
N ALA A 64 -1.04 0.88 2.86
CA ALA A 64 -0.97 -0.53 3.22
C ALA A 64 -1.40 -1.38 2.01
N ALA A 65 -0.96 -2.63 1.99
CA ALA A 65 -1.38 -3.60 1.00
C ALA A 65 -1.82 -4.89 1.69
N GLY A 66 -2.92 -5.47 1.20
CA GLY A 66 -3.43 -6.78 1.61
C GLY A 66 -3.37 -7.74 0.43
N GLN A 67 -2.83 -8.94 0.64
CA GLN A 67 -2.72 -9.96 -0.41
C GLN A 67 -2.94 -11.36 0.18
N PRO A 68 -3.76 -12.22 -0.45
CA PRO A 68 -3.87 -13.61 -0.01
C PRO A 68 -2.60 -14.40 -0.34
N PRO A 69 -2.41 -15.59 0.28
CA PRO A 69 -1.28 -16.45 -0.03
C PRO A 69 -1.14 -16.72 -1.54
N LYS A 70 0.10 -16.73 -2.03
CA LYS A 70 0.47 -16.95 -3.45
C LYS A 70 0.08 -15.83 -4.41
N CYS A 71 -0.50 -14.73 -3.93
CA CYS A 71 -0.56 -13.49 -4.68
C CYS A 71 0.85 -12.88 -4.79
N ARG A 72 1.19 -12.35 -5.97
CA ARG A 72 2.51 -11.78 -6.24
C ARG A 72 2.39 -10.28 -6.49
N ASN A 73 3.13 -9.47 -5.74
CA ASN A 73 3.35 -8.09 -6.13
C ASN A 73 4.40 -8.00 -7.25
N SER A 74 4.09 -7.23 -8.30
CA SER A 74 4.95 -7.10 -9.48
C SER A 74 6.25 -6.36 -9.12
N LEU A 75 7.38 -6.76 -9.72
CA LEU A 75 8.64 -6.05 -9.53
C LEU A 75 8.52 -4.63 -10.10
N HIS A 76 9.00 -3.66 -9.33
CA HIS A 76 9.02 -2.26 -9.71
C HIS A 76 10.19 -1.54 -9.02
N VAL A 77 10.33 -0.25 -9.28
CA VAL A 77 11.40 0.59 -8.73
C VAL A 77 10.82 1.90 -8.24
N HIS A 78 11.36 2.39 -7.13
CA HIS A 78 11.09 3.72 -6.61
C HIS A 78 12.33 4.60 -6.75
N ARG A 79 12.10 5.90 -6.94
CA ARG A 79 13.18 6.91 -6.92
C ARG A 79 13.44 7.46 -5.51
N THR A 80 12.59 7.10 -4.55
CA THR A 80 12.65 7.49 -3.13
C THR A 80 12.76 6.24 -2.26
N ALA A 81 13.16 6.41 -1.00
CA ALA A 81 13.15 5.31 -0.04
C ALA A 81 11.72 4.85 0.25
N GLU A 82 11.53 3.53 0.35
CA GLU A 82 10.30 2.88 0.77
C GLU A 82 10.62 1.95 1.94
N VAL A 83 9.78 1.96 2.97
CA VAL A 83 9.95 1.14 4.18
C VAL A 83 8.71 0.30 4.37
N PHE A 84 8.91 -1.02 4.52
CA PHE A 84 7.85 -1.96 4.81
C PHE A 84 7.93 -2.42 6.27
N PHE A 85 6.76 -2.64 6.86
CA PHE A 85 6.61 -3.42 8.09
C PHE A 85 5.45 -4.38 7.91
N VAL A 86 5.51 -5.52 8.60
CA VAL A 86 4.44 -6.51 8.58
C VAL A 86 3.48 -6.20 9.71
N LEU A 87 2.22 -5.92 9.37
CA LEU A 87 1.14 -5.76 10.36
C LEU A 87 0.59 -7.11 10.83
N SER A 88 0.49 -8.07 9.90
CA SER A 88 -0.08 -9.39 10.16
C SER A 88 0.39 -10.40 9.11
N SER A 89 0.50 -11.65 9.55
CA SER A 89 0.85 -12.83 8.74
C SER A 89 2.30 -12.85 8.25
N ARG A 90 2.68 -13.91 7.54
CA ARG A 90 4.05 -14.11 7.05
C ARG A 90 4.23 -13.62 5.62
N TRP A 91 5.22 -12.77 5.38
CA TRP A 91 5.48 -12.15 4.08
C TRP A 91 6.88 -12.45 3.55
N ARG A 92 6.98 -12.73 2.26
CA ARG A 92 8.26 -12.82 1.53
C ARG A 92 8.46 -11.57 0.69
N PHE A 93 9.50 -10.82 0.99
CA PHE A 93 10.00 -9.73 0.17
C PHE A 93 11.18 -10.23 -0.67
N PHE A 94 11.21 -9.90 -1.95
CA PHE A 94 12.27 -10.25 -2.87
C PHE A 94 12.57 -9.08 -3.80
N TRP A 95 13.82 -8.93 -4.24
CA TRP A 95 14.24 -7.74 -4.99
C TRP A 95 15.29 -8.03 -6.07
N GLY A 96 15.65 -6.98 -6.80
CA GLY A 96 16.56 -6.99 -7.94
C GLY A 96 15.82 -7.03 -9.27
N ARG A 97 16.53 -6.67 -10.35
CA ARG A 97 16.00 -6.58 -11.72
C ARG A 97 15.20 -7.82 -12.16
N TRP A 98 15.63 -9.00 -11.70
CA TRP A 98 15.01 -10.29 -12.02
C TRP A 98 14.36 -10.95 -10.80
N GLY A 99 14.31 -10.27 -9.66
CA GLY A 99 13.78 -10.80 -8.39
C GLY A 99 14.67 -11.84 -7.72
N THR A 100 15.95 -11.89 -8.07
CA THR A 100 16.93 -12.89 -7.60
C THR A 100 18.12 -12.28 -6.86
N ALA A 101 18.12 -10.97 -6.59
CA ALA A 101 19.25 -10.31 -5.91
C ALA A 101 19.23 -10.54 -4.39
N GLY A 102 18.08 -10.87 -3.83
CA GLY A 102 17.94 -11.23 -2.43
C GLY A 102 16.46 -11.36 -2.04
N GLU A 103 16.26 -11.94 -0.86
CA GLU A 103 14.96 -12.08 -0.25
C GLU A 103 15.03 -12.03 1.28
N VAL A 104 13.92 -11.70 1.90
CA VAL A 104 13.72 -11.81 3.34
C VAL A 104 12.29 -12.26 3.62
N VAL A 105 12.12 -13.08 4.65
CA VAL A 105 10.82 -13.50 5.15
C VAL A 105 10.61 -12.88 6.53
N LEU A 106 9.49 -12.20 6.70
CA LEU A 106 9.12 -11.48 7.92
C LEU A 106 7.79 -12.04 8.45
N ASP A 107 7.63 -12.02 9.77
CA ASP A 107 6.44 -12.46 10.53
C ASP A 107 5.91 -11.32 11.39
#